data_AF-A0AA37GMU7-F1
#
_entry.id   AF-A0AA37GMU7-F1
#
_cell.length_a   1.000
_cell.length_b   1.000
_cell.length_c   1.000
_cell.angle_alpha   90.00
_cell.angle_beta   90.00
_cell.angle_gamma   90.00
#
_symmetry.space_group_name_H-M   'P 1'
#
loop_
_entity.id
_entity.type
_entity.pdbx_description
1 polymer ?
#
loop_
_entity_poly.entity_id
_entity_poly.type
_entity_poly.pdbx_seq_one_letter_code
_entity_poly.pdbx_strand_id
1 'polypeptide(L)'
;MSINYRLGIFGFPGNPASTPNLGLLDMRMAMEWVRKNAKGFGGDPSRITVFGESAGAGMADFYSYAFASDPIANGFILQSATIPGFPALNESTTAARWFRIAEAVGCRGSSGSPDSVTDCMKNLTTEQIFAGFSAEETAVGAVPAFGPGVDNVIVFEDYTDRRSANAGYLIGNNENEAGAFKALQPNRSEAYWNDFNFRYYTCADAVRLDQLVRQGVPSWRYRYFGDFPNLAISTNPPSGAYHGSEVCCHLRVLIGHRYL
;
A
#
# COMPACT_ATOMS: atom_id res chain seq x y z
N MET A 1 -3.32 14.92 9.96
CA MET A 1 -1.88 14.58 10.02
C MET A 1 -1.58 13.74 8.79
N SER A 2 -0.47 13.99 8.10
CA SER A 2 0.10 13.07 7.12
C SER A 2 1.47 12.61 7.63
N ILE A 3 1.93 11.45 7.18
CA ILE A 3 3.22 10.88 7.57
C ILE A 3 3.98 10.50 6.31
N ASN A 4 5.30 10.61 6.37
CA ASN A 4 6.18 10.02 5.38
C ASN A 4 6.66 8.67 5.90
N TYR A 5 6.83 7.70 5.00
CA TYR A 5 7.48 6.42 5.26
C TYR A 5 8.40 6.10 4.07
N ARG A 6 9.42 5.27 4.28
CA ARG A 6 10.33 4.90 3.20
C ARG A 6 9.62 4.12 2.11
N LEU A 7 9.98 4.39 0.85
CA LEU A 7 9.41 3.79 -0.35
C LEU A 7 10.46 3.02 -1.15
N GLY A 8 10.00 2.23 -2.13
CA GLY A 8 10.87 1.51 -3.06
C GLY A 8 11.83 0.57 -2.33
N ILE A 9 13.04 0.42 -2.87
CA ILE A 9 14.10 -0.39 -2.25
C ILE A 9 14.48 0.09 -0.83
N PHE A 10 14.25 1.36 -0.49
CA PHE A 10 14.61 1.90 0.83
C PHE A 10 13.60 1.53 1.92
N GLY A 11 12.34 1.36 1.56
CA GLY A 11 11.27 0.91 2.46
C GLY A 11 11.06 -0.60 2.42
N PHE A 12 11.33 -1.20 1.26
CA PHE A 12 11.06 -2.61 0.98
C PHE A 12 12.22 -3.27 0.22
N PRO A 13 13.40 -3.40 0.83
CA PRO A 13 14.61 -3.83 0.14
C PRO A 13 14.58 -5.29 -0.33
N GLY A 14 13.83 -6.16 0.34
CA GLY A 14 13.97 -7.61 0.15
C GLY A 14 15.29 -8.18 0.70
N ASN A 15 16.01 -7.42 1.51
CA ASN A 15 17.30 -7.79 2.07
C ASN A 15 17.16 -8.91 3.12
N PRO A 16 17.74 -10.11 2.92
CA PRO A 16 17.63 -11.20 3.89
C PRO A 16 18.32 -10.95 5.24
N ALA A 17 19.21 -9.94 5.34
CA ALA A 17 19.86 -9.58 6.60
C ALA A 17 19.00 -8.67 7.51
N SER A 18 17.83 -8.22 7.05
CA SER A 18 16.94 -7.32 7.80
C SER A 18 15.48 -7.57 7.42
N THR A 19 14.52 -6.98 8.13
CA THR A 19 13.13 -7.05 7.67
C THR A 19 12.98 -6.39 6.28
N PRO A 20 12.19 -6.98 5.36
CA PRO A 20 11.84 -6.35 4.10
C PRO A 20 10.75 -5.28 4.26
N ASN A 21 10.30 -4.97 5.48
CA ASN A 21 9.09 -4.17 5.73
C ASN A 21 9.39 -2.88 6.52
N LEU A 22 10.51 -2.23 6.22
CA LEU A 22 10.95 -1.01 6.90
C LEU A 22 9.91 0.12 6.80
N GLY A 23 9.19 0.22 5.68
CA GLY A 23 8.09 1.18 5.53
C GLY A 23 6.94 0.98 6.52
N LEU A 24 6.61 -0.27 6.89
CA LEU A 24 5.59 -0.54 7.92
C LEU A 24 6.10 -0.17 9.32
N LEU A 25 7.39 -0.36 9.59
CA LEU A 25 8.01 0.08 10.84
C LEU A 25 8.05 1.60 10.96
N ASP A 26 8.27 2.33 9.86
CA ASP A 26 8.16 3.79 9.83
C ASP A 26 6.73 4.25 10.18
N MET A 27 5.71 3.59 9.62
CA MET A 27 4.31 3.85 9.99
C MET A 27 4.05 3.58 11.47
N ARG A 28 4.59 2.49 12.01
CA ARG A 28 4.48 2.18 13.45
C ARG A 28 5.09 3.28 14.31
N MET A 29 6.30 3.71 14.00
CA MET A 29 6.98 4.79 14.71
C MET A 29 6.17 6.10 14.65
N ALA A 30 5.62 6.43 13.48
CA ALA A 30 4.80 7.62 13.33
C ALA A 30 3.49 7.53 14.15
N MET A 31 2.85 6.36 14.19
CA MET A 31 1.64 6.14 15.00
C MET A 31 1.93 6.24 16.50
N GLU A 32 3.07 5.74 16.97
CA GLU A 32 3.51 5.91 18.36
C GLU A 32 3.75 7.39 18.70
N TRP A 33 4.35 8.15 17.77
CA TRP A 33 4.51 9.59 17.92
C TRP A 33 3.16 10.30 17.98
N VAL A 34 2.21 9.96 17.10
CA VAL A 34 0.85 10.54 17.11
C VAL A 34 0.16 10.23 18.44
N ARG A 35 0.17 8.97 18.90
CA ARG A 35 -0.41 8.56 20.19
C ARG A 35 0.17 9.37 21.36
N LYS A 36 1.48 9.62 21.36
CA LYS A 36 2.18 10.39 22.40
C LYS A 36 1.85 11.88 22.37
N ASN A 37 1.69 12.47 21.17
CA ASN A 37 1.65 13.92 21.01
C ASN A 37 0.25 14.48 20.67
N ALA A 38 -0.73 13.65 20.30
CA ALA A 38 -2.05 14.09 19.82
C ALA A 38 -2.71 15.13 20.75
N LYS A 39 -2.65 14.93 22.07
CA LYS A 39 -3.22 15.86 23.06
C LYS A 39 -2.66 17.27 22.96
N GLY A 40 -1.37 17.41 22.65
CA GLY A 40 -0.71 18.71 22.48
C GLY A 40 -1.23 19.50 21.28
N PHE A 41 -1.83 18.82 20.31
CA PHE A 41 -2.46 19.41 19.12
C PHE A 41 -4.00 19.46 19.21
N GLY A 42 -4.57 19.23 20.39
CA GLY A 42 -6.02 19.16 20.59
C GLY A 42 -6.69 17.88 20.06
N GLY A 43 -5.89 16.89 19.65
CA GLY A 43 -6.36 15.58 19.23
C GLY A 43 -6.58 14.62 20.40
N ASP A 44 -7.36 13.57 20.15
CA ASP A 44 -7.64 12.52 21.11
C ASP A 44 -6.89 11.23 20.71
N PRO A 45 -5.89 10.78 21.49
CA PRO A 45 -5.11 9.57 21.15
C PRO A 45 -5.95 8.29 21.20
N SER A 46 -7.16 8.30 21.76
CA SER A 46 -8.08 7.16 21.75
C SER A 46 -8.98 7.11 20.50
N ARG A 47 -8.90 8.11 19.62
CA ARG A 47 -9.75 8.23 18.42
C ARG A 47 -8.94 8.39 17.13
N ILE A 48 -7.77 7.75 17.07
CA ILE A 48 -6.91 7.78 15.89
C ILE A 48 -7.52 6.88 14.80
N THR A 49 -7.73 7.43 13.62
CA THR A 49 -8.14 6.68 12.42
C THR A 49 -7.03 6.75 11.38
N VAL A 50 -6.63 5.60 10.83
CA VAL A 50 -5.69 5.53 9.71
C VAL A 50 -6.50 5.48 8.43
N PHE A 51 -6.20 6.38 7.49
CA PHE A 51 -6.79 6.36 6.17
C PHE A 51 -5.69 6.40 5.13
N GLY A 52 -5.92 5.73 4.01
CA GLY A 52 -5.01 5.73 2.88
C GLY A 52 -5.75 5.42 1.60
N GLU A 53 -5.10 5.75 0.48
CA GLU A 53 -5.56 5.44 -0.86
C GLU A 53 -4.46 4.68 -1.60
N SER A 54 -4.84 3.76 -2.50
CA SER A 54 -3.92 2.94 -3.28
C SER A 54 -2.90 2.21 -2.38
N ALA A 55 -1.61 2.32 -2.68
CA ALA A 55 -0.53 1.81 -1.84
C ALA A 55 -0.67 2.24 -0.37
N GLY A 56 -1.17 3.45 -0.07
CA GLY A 56 -1.44 3.88 1.30
C GLY A 56 -2.57 3.09 1.98
N ALA A 57 -3.62 2.72 1.25
CA ALA A 57 -4.68 1.83 1.76
C ALA A 57 -4.14 0.42 1.98
N GLY A 58 -3.38 -0.12 1.03
CA GLY A 58 -2.71 -1.41 1.19
C GLY A 58 -1.81 -1.44 2.43
N MET A 59 -0.99 -0.41 2.62
CA MET A 59 -0.15 -0.25 3.80
C MET A 59 -0.94 -0.16 5.11
N ALA A 60 -2.09 0.53 5.12
CA ALA A 60 -2.99 0.57 6.27
C ALA A 60 -3.61 -0.80 6.57
N ASP A 61 -3.94 -1.59 5.54
CA ASP A 61 -4.43 -2.97 5.71
C ASP A 61 -3.33 -3.87 6.26
N PHE A 62 -2.11 -3.84 5.69
CA PHE A 62 -0.95 -4.56 6.23
C PHE A 62 -0.67 -4.18 7.69
N TYR A 63 -0.70 -2.89 8.01
CA TYR A 63 -0.53 -2.39 9.36
C TYR A 63 -1.57 -2.98 10.34
N SER A 64 -2.82 -3.10 9.89
CA SER A 64 -3.91 -3.66 10.70
C SER A 64 -3.63 -5.11 11.14
N TYR A 65 -2.89 -5.88 10.35
CA TYR A 65 -2.45 -7.23 10.71
C TYR A 65 -1.13 -7.23 11.49
N ALA A 66 -0.14 -6.46 11.04
CA ALA A 66 1.19 -6.38 11.64
C ALA A 66 1.14 -6.02 13.14
N PHE A 67 0.21 -5.14 13.52
CA PHE A 67 0.10 -4.62 14.88
C PHE A 67 -1.27 -4.88 15.51
N ALA A 68 -1.94 -5.98 15.12
CA ALA A 68 -3.30 -6.29 15.57
C ALA A 68 -3.48 -6.30 17.10
N SER A 69 -2.44 -6.60 17.87
CA SER A 69 -2.45 -6.64 19.35
C SER A 69 -2.37 -5.27 20.03
N ASP A 70 -1.71 -4.29 19.41
CA ASP A 70 -1.68 -2.87 19.84
C ASP A 70 -1.77 -1.99 18.58
N PRO A 71 -2.96 -1.87 17.96
CA PRO A 71 -3.06 -1.21 16.67
C PRO A 71 -2.84 0.30 16.73
N ILE A 72 -2.96 0.94 17.90
CA ILE A 72 -3.01 2.41 18.08
C ILE A 72 -4.21 3.07 17.36
N ALA A 73 -4.46 2.71 16.11
CA ALA A 73 -5.64 3.02 15.34
C ALA A 73 -6.89 2.36 15.95
N ASN A 74 -7.98 3.13 15.96
CA ASN A 74 -9.32 2.73 16.34
C ASN A 74 -10.26 2.66 15.12
N GLY A 75 -9.76 3.01 13.93
CA GLY A 75 -10.46 2.86 12.67
C GLY A 75 -9.50 2.84 11.49
N PHE A 76 -9.92 2.18 10.42
CA PHE A 76 -9.21 2.08 9.15
C PHE A 76 -10.15 2.48 8.00
N ILE A 77 -9.67 3.36 7.12
CA ILE A 77 -10.34 3.69 5.86
C ILE A 77 -9.41 3.26 4.73
N LEU A 78 -9.81 2.24 3.99
CA LEU A 78 -9.03 1.60 2.95
C LEU A 78 -9.65 1.94 1.59
N GLN A 79 -9.04 2.88 0.89
CA GLN A 79 -9.53 3.34 -0.40
C GLN A 79 -8.76 2.68 -1.54
N SER A 80 -9.44 1.83 -2.30
CA SER A 80 -8.94 1.33 -3.59
C SER A 80 -7.66 0.51 -3.46
N ALA A 81 -7.49 -0.24 -2.36
CA ALA A 81 -6.54 -1.35 -2.24
C ALA A 81 -6.74 -2.10 -0.92
N THR A 82 -6.70 -3.43 -0.98
CA THR A 82 -6.67 -4.35 0.15
C THR A 82 -5.76 -5.54 -0.15
N ILE A 83 -5.34 -6.27 0.88
CA ILE A 83 -4.43 -7.41 0.75
C ILE A 83 -4.92 -8.47 -0.26
N PRO A 84 -6.22 -8.84 -0.35
CA PRO A 84 -6.67 -9.80 -1.36
C PRO A 84 -6.42 -9.38 -2.81
N GLY A 85 -6.36 -8.07 -3.09
CA GLY A 85 -6.03 -7.53 -4.40
C GLY A 85 -4.53 -7.39 -4.60
N PHE A 86 -3.83 -6.95 -3.56
CA PHE A 86 -2.39 -6.68 -3.59
C PHE A 86 -1.70 -7.44 -2.45
N PRO A 87 -1.49 -8.77 -2.61
CA PRO A 87 -0.89 -9.58 -1.56
C PRO A 87 0.59 -9.26 -1.37
N ALA A 88 1.15 -9.73 -0.25
CA ALA A 88 2.56 -9.60 0.04
C ALA A 88 3.42 -10.28 -1.04
N LEU A 89 4.59 -9.73 -1.29
CA LEU A 89 5.58 -10.31 -2.18
C LEU A 89 6.28 -11.49 -1.50
N ASN A 90 6.46 -12.58 -2.24
CA ASN A 90 7.18 -13.75 -1.75
C ASN A 90 8.64 -13.40 -1.40
N GLU A 91 9.14 -13.96 -0.29
CA GLU A 91 10.50 -13.76 0.20
C GLU A 91 11.55 -14.07 -0.89
N SER A 92 11.40 -15.19 -1.59
CA SER A 92 12.33 -15.58 -2.66
C SER A 92 12.40 -14.55 -3.80
N THR A 93 11.27 -13.91 -4.11
CA THR A 93 11.17 -12.91 -5.18
C THR A 93 11.84 -11.60 -4.76
N THR A 94 11.58 -11.14 -3.54
CA THR A 94 12.16 -9.88 -3.04
C THR A 94 13.67 -10.02 -2.80
N ALA A 95 14.11 -11.17 -2.27
CA ALA A 95 15.53 -11.48 -2.08
C ALA A 95 16.29 -11.59 -3.43
N ALA A 96 15.71 -12.26 -4.42
CA ALA A 96 16.31 -12.35 -5.75
C ALA A 96 16.50 -10.96 -6.38
N ARG A 97 15.51 -10.07 -6.27
CA ARG A 97 15.61 -8.69 -6.74
C ARG A 97 16.69 -7.90 -5.99
N TRP A 98 16.74 -8.00 -4.67
CA TRP A 98 17.77 -7.37 -3.85
C TRP A 98 19.18 -7.74 -4.33
N PHE A 99 19.46 -9.04 -4.47
CA PHE A 99 20.78 -9.51 -4.90
C PHE A 99 21.11 -9.12 -6.35
N ARG A 100 20.12 -9.11 -7.24
CA ARG A 100 20.32 -8.68 -8.64
C ARG A 100 20.69 -7.20 -8.73
N ILE A 101 19.99 -6.34 -7.97
CA ILE A 101 20.31 -4.91 -7.91
C ILE A 101 21.69 -4.73 -7.28
N ALA A 102 21.99 -5.44 -6.19
CA ALA A 102 23.29 -5.39 -5.54
C ALA A 102 24.43 -5.84 -6.47
N GLU A 103 24.23 -6.87 -7.29
CA GLU A 103 25.19 -7.30 -8.29
C GLU A 103 25.45 -6.21 -9.34
N ALA A 104 24.38 -5.60 -9.86
CA ALA A 104 24.46 -4.55 -10.88
C ALA A 104 25.24 -3.30 -10.44
N VAL A 105 25.31 -3.05 -9.13
CA VAL A 105 26.04 -1.91 -8.54
C VAL A 105 27.38 -2.31 -7.91
N GLY A 106 27.83 -3.55 -8.12
CA GLY A 106 29.15 -4.02 -7.68
C GLY A 106 29.21 -4.55 -6.24
N CYS A 107 28.07 -4.78 -5.58
CA CYS A 107 27.98 -5.29 -4.21
C CYS A 107 27.89 -6.82 -4.10
N ARG A 108 28.60 -7.55 -4.97
CA ARG A 108 28.74 -9.04 -4.99
C ARG A 108 27.46 -9.85 -5.24
N GLY A 109 26.27 -9.27 -5.07
CA GLY A 109 24.99 -9.98 -5.29
C GLY A 109 24.88 -11.24 -4.45
N SER A 110 24.36 -12.32 -5.04
CA SER A 110 24.17 -13.61 -4.36
C SER A 110 25.48 -14.35 -4.02
N SER A 111 26.64 -13.88 -4.51
CA SER A 111 27.94 -14.45 -4.18
C SER A 111 28.50 -13.95 -2.83
N GLY A 112 27.93 -12.86 -2.27
CA GLY A 112 28.27 -12.34 -0.94
C GLY A 112 27.34 -12.88 0.15
N SER A 113 27.77 -12.80 1.42
CA SER A 113 26.85 -13.03 2.54
C SER A 113 25.83 -11.88 2.62
N PRO A 114 24.58 -12.11 3.08
CA PRO A 114 23.56 -11.08 3.21
C PRO A 114 24.05 -9.82 3.95
N ASP A 115 24.80 -9.98 5.03
CA ASP A 115 25.38 -8.87 5.79
C ASP A 115 26.39 -8.07 4.97
N SER A 116 27.34 -8.75 4.29
CA SER A 116 28.36 -8.08 3.48
C SER A 116 27.77 -7.31 2.29
N VAL A 117 26.71 -7.85 1.68
CA VAL A 117 25.96 -7.20 0.60
C VAL A 117 25.25 -5.98 1.15
N THR A 118 24.61 -6.10 2.32
CA THR A 118 23.93 -4.99 2.99
C THR A 118 24.87 -3.85 3.32
N ASP A 119 26.04 -4.15 3.88
CA ASP A 119 27.03 -3.13 4.25
C ASP A 119 27.60 -2.42 3.02
N CYS A 120 27.81 -3.15 1.93
CA CYS A 120 28.18 -2.54 0.64
C CYS A 120 27.08 -1.61 0.13
N MET A 121 25.82 -2.07 0.10
CA MET A 121 24.68 -1.29 -0.40
C MET A 121 24.45 -0.02 0.41
N LYS A 122 24.67 -0.04 1.73
CA LYS A 122 24.55 1.13 2.61
C LYS A 122 25.60 2.22 2.34
N ASN A 123 26.73 1.87 1.72
CA ASN A 123 27.79 2.83 1.36
C ASN A 123 27.56 3.50 -0.02
N LEU A 124 26.52 3.10 -0.76
CA LEU A 124 26.18 3.68 -2.05
C LEU A 124 25.27 4.89 -1.91
N THR A 125 25.35 5.82 -2.87
CA THR A 125 24.35 6.89 -3.01
C THR A 125 23.06 6.35 -3.61
N THR A 126 21.97 7.11 -3.45
CA THR A 126 20.68 6.81 -4.08
C THR A 126 20.80 6.64 -5.60
N GLU A 127 21.57 7.50 -6.26
CA GLU A 127 21.79 7.45 -7.71
C GLU A 127 22.51 6.17 -8.13
N GLN A 128 23.51 5.73 -7.35
CA GLN A 128 24.21 4.47 -7.60
C GLN A 128 23.27 3.27 -7.46
N ILE A 129 22.41 3.26 -6.44
CA ILE A 129 21.43 2.19 -6.25
C ILE A 129 20.44 2.14 -7.43
N PHE A 130 19.94 3.30 -7.87
CA PHE A 130 19.03 3.38 -9.01
C PHE A 130 19.68 3.00 -10.34
N ALA A 131 21.00 3.18 -10.48
CA ALA A 131 21.73 2.69 -11.66
C ALA A 131 21.68 1.15 -11.79
N GLY A 132 21.39 0.42 -10.70
CA GLY A 132 21.20 -1.04 -10.72
C GLY A 132 19.79 -1.51 -11.12
N PHE A 133 18.84 -0.59 -11.29
CA PHE A 133 17.45 -0.95 -11.63
C PHE A 133 17.35 -1.41 -13.08
N SER A 134 16.49 -2.39 -13.34
CA SER A 134 16.13 -2.82 -14.69
C SER A 134 14.75 -2.30 -15.10
N ALA A 135 14.31 -2.66 -16.30
CA ALA A 135 12.94 -2.40 -16.73
C ALA A 135 11.89 -3.06 -15.82
N GLU A 136 12.22 -4.11 -15.07
CA GLU A 136 11.31 -4.74 -14.13
C GLU A 136 10.98 -3.80 -12.95
N GLU A 137 11.98 -3.10 -12.41
CA GLU A 137 11.79 -2.20 -11.26
C GLU A 137 11.09 -0.89 -11.62
N THR A 138 11.19 -0.48 -12.88
CA THR A 138 10.62 0.78 -13.38
C THR A 138 9.29 0.59 -14.12
N ALA A 139 8.86 -0.66 -14.33
CA ALA A 139 7.62 -0.97 -15.01
C ALA A 139 6.40 -0.46 -14.23
N VAL A 140 5.50 0.22 -14.92
CA VAL A 140 4.16 0.54 -14.41
C VAL A 140 3.30 -0.72 -14.55
N GLY A 141 2.86 -1.29 -13.43
CA GLY A 141 2.04 -2.49 -13.40
C GLY A 141 1.19 -2.59 -12.14
N ALA A 142 0.30 -3.58 -12.11
CA ALA A 142 -0.59 -3.83 -10.96
C ALA A 142 0.18 -4.26 -9.71
N VAL A 143 1.27 -5.01 -9.88
CA VAL A 143 2.11 -5.48 -8.78
C VAL A 143 3.36 -4.61 -8.71
N PRO A 144 3.62 -3.93 -7.58
CA PRO A 144 4.79 -3.09 -7.45
C PRO A 144 6.07 -3.95 -7.37
N ALA A 145 7.17 -3.43 -7.93
CA ALA A 145 8.48 -4.10 -7.83
C ALA A 145 8.98 -4.19 -6.38
N PHE A 146 8.63 -3.18 -5.58
CA PHE A 146 8.94 -3.06 -4.16
C PHE A 146 7.66 -2.85 -3.38
N GLY A 147 7.46 -3.64 -2.33
CA GLY A 147 6.30 -3.56 -1.46
C GLY A 147 6.43 -4.54 -0.30
N PRO A 148 5.41 -4.62 0.57
CA PRO A 148 5.42 -5.54 1.71
C PRO A 148 5.82 -6.95 1.31
N GLY A 149 6.88 -7.46 1.90
CA GLY A 149 7.43 -8.79 1.63
C GLY A 149 7.17 -9.72 2.81
N VAL A 150 6.86 -10.99 2.55
CA VAL A 150 6.65 -11.98 3.60
C VAL A 150 7.91 -12.10 4.46
N ASP A 151 7.77 -11.88 5.77
CA ASP A 151 8.79 -12.15 6.79
C ASP A 151 8.27 -13.01 7.95
N ASN A 152 6.97 -13.33 7.94
CA ASN A 152 6.24 -14.05 8.99
C ASN A 152 6.41 -13.45 10.40
N VAL A 153 6.78 -12.17 10.49
CA VAL A 153 6.89 -11.40 11.74
C VAL A 153 5.87 -10.26 11.76
N ILE A 154 5.86 -9.42 10.73
CA ILE A 154 4.88 -8.34 10.56
C ILE A 154 4.09 -8.45 9.25
N VAL A 155 4.62 -9.16 8.26
CA VAL A 155 3.92 -9.46 7.01
C VAL A 155 3.92 -10.97 6.82
N PHE A 156 2.73 -11.52 6.56
CA PHE A 156 2.46 -12.96 6.68
C PHE A 156 2.01 -13.54 5.34
N GLU A 157 2.14 -14.84 5.17
CA GLU A 157 1.61 -15.54 3.99
C GLU A 157 0.12 -15.93 4.13
N ASP A 158 -0.36 -16.05 5.38
CA ASP A 158 -1.63 -16.69 5.75
C ASP A 158 -2.71 -15.68 6.22
N TYR A 159 -2.94 -14.61 5.46
CA TYR A 159 -3.89 -13.55 5.84
C TYR A 159 -5.34 -14.03 6.03
N THR A 160 -5.75 -15.08 5.32
CA THR A 160 -7.11 -15.65 5.42
C THR A 160 -7.42 -16.21 6.80
N ASP A 161 -6.40 -16.71 7.50
CA ASP A 161 -6.53 -17.37 8.80
C ASP A 161 -6.20 -16.44 9.97
N ARG A 162 -5.80 -15.20 9.66
CA ARG A 162 -5.43 -14.18 10.64
C ARG A 162 -6.56 -13.21 10.94
N ARG A 163 -6.53 -12.70 12.17
CA ARG A 163 -7.35 -11.56 12.58
C ARG A 163 -6.53 -10.29 12.49
N SER A 164 -7.06 -9.29 11.79
CA SER A 164 -6.56 -7.93 11.85
C SER A 164 -7.01 -7.25 13.14
N ALA A 165 -6.53 -6.03 13.35
CA ALA A 165 -6.92 -5.16 14.45
C ALA A 165 -8.45 -5.07 14.59
N ASN A 166 -8.95 -5.21 15.83
CA ASN A 166 -10.37 -5.06 16.13
C ASN A 166 -10.73 -3.57 16.20
N ALA A 167 -11.04 -3.00 15.05
CA ALA A 167 -11.34 -1.58 14.83
C ALA A 167 -12.49 -1.43 13.82
N GLY A 168 -13.02 -0.22 13.61
CA GLY A 168 -13.98 0.02 12.53
C GLY A 168 -13.28 0.09 11.16
N TYR A 169 -13.86 -0.50 10.11
CA TYR A 169 -13.30 -0.47 8.76
C TYR A 169 -14.27 0.14 7.75
N LEU A 170 -13.83 1.13 6.98
CA LEU A 170 -14.52 1.60 5.78
C LEU A 170 -13.67 1.25 4.57
N ILE A 171 -14.14 0.32 3.75
CA ILE A 171 -13.42 -0.18 2.57
C ILE A 171 -14.21 0.20 1.32
N GLY A 172 -13.55 0.66 0.27
CA GLY A 172 -14.25 0.87 -0.99
C GLY A 172 -13.36 1.37 -2.09
N ASN A 173 -13.95 1.42 -3.27
CA ASN A 173 -13.24 1.54 -4.53
C ASN A 173 -14.07 2.35 -5.54
N ASN A 174 -13.40 2.89 -6.54
CA ASN A 174 -14.04 3.61 -7.64
C ASN A 174 -14.66 2.65 -8.65
N GLU A 175 -15.65 3.13 -9.42
CA GLU A 175 -16.32 2.33 -10.43
C GLU A 175 -15.34 1.86 -11.52
N ASN A 176 -14.43 2.73 -11.96
CA ASN A 176 -13.51 2.47 -13.07
C ASN A 176 -12.05 2.72 -12.66
N GLU A 177 -11.52 1.95 -11.71
CA GLU A 177 -10.12 2.03 -11.26
C GLU A 177 -9.13 1.96 -12.43
N ALA A 178 -9.44 1.12 -13.43
CA ALA A 178 -8.65 1.00 -14.66
C ALA A 178 -8.53 2.31 -15.45
N GLY A 179 -9.43 3.28 -15.27
CA GLY A 179 -9.54 4.50 -16.07
C GLY A 179 -8.24 5.29 -16.19
N ALA A 180 -7.45 5.38 -15.12
CA ALA A 180 -6.14 6.06 -15.15
C ALA A 180 -5.05 5.24 -15.83
N PHE A 181 -5.05 3.92 -15.60
CA PHE A 181 -4.03 3.01 -16.13
C PHE A 181 -4.21 2.74 -17.62
N LYS A 182 -5.45 2.78 -18.13
CA LYS A 182 -5.79 2.66 -19.56
C LYS A 182 -4.99 3.63 -20.42
N ALA A 183 -4.86 4.88 -19.98
CA ALA A 183 -4.12 5.91 -20.70
C ALA A 183 -2.61 5.62 -20.79
N LEU A 184 -2.05 4.93 -19.79
CA LEU A 184 -0.63 4.57 -19.73
C LEU A 184 -0.32 3.26 -20.49
N GLN A 185 -1.34 2.43 -20.76
CA GLN A 185 -1.18 1.14 -21.42
C GLN A 185 -2.26 0.92 -22.51
N PRO A 186 -2.27 1.73 -23.58
CA PRO A 186 -3.37 1.76 -24.57
C PRO A 186 -3.52 0.46 -25.38
N ASN A 187 -2.50 -0.40 -25.40
CA ASN A 187 -2.50 -1.64 -26.19
C ASN A 187 -3.18 -2.84 -25.49
N ARG A 188 -3.77 -2.64 -24.30
CA ARG A 188 -4.49 -3.67 -23.54
C ARG A 188 -5.96 -3.71 -23.94
N SER A 189 -6.55 -4.91 -23.97
CA SER A 189 -7.96 -5.09 -24.31
C SER A 189 -8.90 -4.62 -23.18
N GLU A 190 -10.15 -4.32 -23.52
CA GLU A 190 -11.19 -4.03 -22.52
C GLU A 190 -11.43 -5.19 -21.56
N ALA A 191 -11.30 -6.44 -22.02
CA ALA A 191 -11.38 -7.62 -21.16
C ALA A 191 -10.28 -7.63 -20.10
N TYR A 192 -9.05 -7.24 -20.44
CA TYR A 192 -7.95 -7.10 -19.48
C TYR A 192 -8.27 -6.03 -18.43
N TRP A 193 -8.82 -4.89 -18.85
CA TRP A 193 -9.14 -3.81 -17.91
C TRP A 193 -10.33 -4.12 -17.00
N ASN A 194 -11.32 -4.87 -17.49
CA ASN A 194 -12.39 -5.40 -16.66
C ASN A 194 -11.83 -6.37 -15.60
N ASP A 195 -10.99 -7.32 -16.01
CA ASP A 195 -10.31 -8.22 -15.06
C ASP A 195 -9.50 -7.41 -14.03
N PHE A 196 -8.72 -6.44 -14.47
CA PHE A 196 -7.94 -5.56 -13.59
C PHE A 196 -8.83 -4.85 -12.55
N ASN A 197 -9.94 -4.24 -12.99
CA ASN A 197 -10.87 -3.51 -12.13
C ASN A 197 -11.56 -4.40 -11.09
N PHE A 198 -11.92 -5.63 -11.47
CA PHE A 198 -12.56 -6.59 -10.57
C PHE A 198 -11.54 -7.25 -9.64
N ARG A 199 -10.48 -7.82 -10.21
CA ARG A 199 -9.50 -8.63 -9.48
C ARG A 199 -8.77 -7.85 -8.40
N TYR A 200 -8.27 -6.66 -8.73
CA TYR A 200 -7.40 -5.91 -7.81
C TYR A 200 -8.17 -5.01 -6.85
N TYR A 201 -9.41 -4.64 -7.18
CA TYR A 201 -10.16 -3.65 -6.42
C TYR A 201 -11.55 -4.17 -6.03
N THR A 202 -12.49 -4.23 -6.98
CA THR A 202 -13.91 -4.42 -6.66
C THR A 202 -14.20 -5.75 -5.94
N CYS A 203 -13.61 -6.85 -6.40
CA CYS A 203 -13.77 -8.16 -5.78
C CYS A 203 -12.82 -8.33 -4.58
N ALA A 204 -11.59 -7.82 -4.68
CA ALA A 204 -10.62 -7.84 -3.58
C ALA A 204 -11.17 -7.18 -2.30
N ASP A 205 -11.71 -5.98 -2.43
CA ASP A 205 -12.30 -5.23 -1.32
C ASP A 205 -13.55 -5.92 -0.76
N ALA A 206 -14.33 -6.57 -1.63
CA ALA A 206 -15.46 -7.39 -1.20
C ALA A 206 -15.02 -8.59 -0.35
N VAL A 207 -13.95 -9.28 -0.78
CA VAL A 207 -13.36 -10.41 -0.04
C VAL A 207 -12.82 -9.94 1.31
N ARG A 208 -12.08 -8.82 1.34
CA ARG A 208 -11.54 -8.27 2.60
C ARG A 208 -12.66 -7.89 3.57
N LEU A 209 -13.72 -7.26 3.07
CA LEU A 209 -14.88 -6.89 3.88
C LEU A 209 -15.62 -8.11 4.43
N ASP A 210 -15.83 -9.14 3.61
CA ASP A 210 -16.48 -10.40 4.03
C ASP A 210 -15.68 -11.10 5.14
N GLN A 211 -14.35 -11.09 5.06
CA GLN A 211 -13.48 -11.58 6.15
C GLN A 211 -13.73 -10.84 7.47
N LEU A 212 -13.80 -9.50 7.44
CA LEU A 212 -14.06 -8.70 8.64
C LEU A 212 -15.46 -8.95 9.22
N VAL A 213 -16.48 -9.03 8.36
CA VAL A 213 -17.86 -9.32 8.77
C VAL A 213 -17.97 -10.68 9.44
N ARG A 214 -17.34 -11.72 8.88
CA ARG A 214 -17.29 -13.06 9.48
C ARG A 214 -16.57 -13.08 10.84
N GLN A 215 -15.64 -12.15 11.05
CA GLN A 215 -14.94 -11.98 12.33
C GLN A 215 -15.71 -11.10 13.33
N GLY A 216 -16.89 -10.58 12.96
CA GLY A 216 -17.71 -9.71 13.81
C GLY A 216 -17.17 -8.29 13.96
N VAL A 217 -16.29 -7.87 13.04
CA VAL A 217 -15.66 -6.54 13.07
C VAL A 217 -16.56 -5.52 12.36
N PRO A 218 -16.88 -4.36 12.99
CA PRO A 218 -17.71 -3.33 12.36
C PRO A 218 -17.10 -2.83 11.06
N SER A 219 -17.83 -3.04 9.95
CA SER A 219 -17.29 -2.79 8.62
C SER A 219 -18.34 -2.18 7.70
N TRP A 220 -17.92 -1.24 6.87
CA TRP A 220 -18.75 -0.54 5.89
C TRP A 220 -18.10 -0.59 4.52
N ARG A 221 -18.94 -0.61 3.48
CA ARG A 221 -18.49 -0.57 2.08
C ARG A 221 -18.98 0.68 1.39
N TYR A 222 -18.15 1.26 0.52
CA TYR A 222 -18.59 2.23 -0.47
C TYR A 222 -18.17 1.83 -1.89
N ARG A 223 -18.88 2.39 -2.87
CA ARG A 223 -18.55 2.38 -4.29
C ARG A 223 -18.67 3.81 -4.80
N TYR A 224 -17.61 4.35 -5.37
CA TYR A 224 -17.60 5.73 -5.84
C TYR A 224 -17.85 5.80 -7.35
N PHE A 225 -18.90 6.53 -7.73
CA PHE A 225 -19.37 6.69 -9.11
C PHE A 225 -19.23 8.14 -9.61
N GLY A 226 -18.53 9.00 -8.87
CA GLY A 226 -18.42 10.41 -9.23
C GLY A 226 -17.59 10.59 -10.50
N ASP A 227 -18.27 10.93 -11.60
CA ASP A 227 -17.66 11.23 -12.90
C ASP A 227 -17.99 12.69 -13.25
N PHE A 228 -17.00 13.56 -13.02
CA PHE A 228 -17.14 15.00 -13.22
C PHE A 228 -16.25 15.45 -14.38
N PRO A 229 -16.77 16.18 -15.38
CA PRO A 229 -15.99 16.59 -16.55
C PRO A 229 -14.69 17.32 -16.23
N ASN A 230 -14.64 18.09 -15.14
CA ASN A 230 -13.46 18.83 -14.70
C ASN A 230 -12.42 17.99 -13.95
N LEU A 231 -12.72 16.73 -13.66
CA LEU A 231 -11.79 15.76 -13.06
C LEU A 231 -11.32 14.70 -14.09
N ALA A 232 -11.95 14.61 -15.25
CA ALA A 232 -11.60 13.61 -16.25
C ALA A 232 -10.14 13.76 -16.73
N ILE A 233 -9.34 12.71 -16.52
CA ILE A 233 -7.93 12.64 -16.95
C ILE A 233 -7.79 12.20 -18.42
N SER A 234 -8.82 11.57 -18.97
CA SER A 234 -8.95 11.27 -20.38
C SER A 234 -10.43 11.21 -20.78
N THR A 235 -10.73 11.64 -22.00
CA THR A 235 -12.04 11.52 -22.65
C THR A 235 -12.06 10.44 -23.72
N ASN A 236 -10.89 9.90 -24.11
CA ASN A 236 -10.77 8.82 -25.09
C ASN A 236 -9.55 7.92 -24.79
N PRO A 237 -9.74 6.73 -24.21
CA PRO A 237 -10.99 6.24 -23.62
C PRO A 237 -11.39 7.10 -22.41
N PRO A 238 -12.69 7.23 -22.10
CA PRO A 238 -13.14 8.00 -20.95
C PRO A 238 -12.60 7.39 -19.65
N SER A 239 -12.03 8.23 -18.80
CA SER A 239 -11.47 7.84 -17.52
C SER A 239 -12.54 7.50 -16.46
N GLY A 240 -13.71 8.13 -16.52
CA GLY A 240 -14.79 7.92 -15.56
C GLY A 240 -14.37 8.21 -14.11
N ALA A 241 -14.98 7.53 -13.14
CA ALA A 241 -14.50 7.48 -11.76
C ALA A 241 -13.22 6.64 -11.69
N TYR A 242 -12.08 7.24 -12.04
CA TYR A 242 -10.77 6.58 -12.13
C TYR A 242 -10.11 6.40 -10.76
N HIS A 243 -9.07 5.57 -10.70
CA HIS A 243 -8.25 5.33 -9.51
C HIS A 243 -7.75 6.62 -8.85
N GLY A 244 -8.19 6.88 -7.62
CA GLY A 244 -7.87 8.06 -6.82
C GLY A 244 -8.78 9.29 -7.06
N SER A 245 -9.79 9.19 -7.93
CA SER A 245 -10.72 10.30 -8.22
C SER A 245 -11.61 10.71 -7.04
N GLU A 246 -11.79 9.83 -6.06
CA GLU A 246 -12.58 10.06 -4.85
C GLU A 246 -11.83 10.87 -3.77
N VAL A 247 -10.49 10.91 -3.84
CA VAL A 247 -9.63 11.50 -2.81
C VAL A 247 -9.98 12.97 -2.56
N CYS A 248 -10.21 13.75 -3.62
CA CYS A 248 -10.53 15.17 -3.48
C CYS A 248 -11.87 15.41 -2.76
N CYS A 249 -12.83 14.49 -2.91
CA CYS A 249 -14.13 14.57 -2.27
C CYS A 249 -14.06 14.07 -0.82
N HIS A 250 -13.39 12.95 -0.57
CA HIS A 250 -13.26 12.38 0.76
C HIS A 250 -12.43 13.25 1.70
N LEU A 251 -11.36 13.90 1.22
CA LEU A 251 -10.59 14.82 2.06
C LEU A 251 -11.44 15.99 2.59
N ARG A 252 -12.40 16.49 1.81
CA ARG A 252 -13.32 17.56 2.26
C ARG A 252 -14.31 17.09 3.31
N VAL A 253 -14.80 15.86 3.21
CA VAL A 253 -15.75 15.27 4.16
C VAL A 253 -15.06 14.84 5.45
N LEU A 254 -13.89 14.19 5.36
CA LEU A 254 -13.17 13.65 6.50
C LEU A 254 -12.46 14.71 7.34
N ILE A 255 -11.96 15.79 6.71
CA ILE A 255 -11.25 16.86 7.42
C ILE A 255 -12.21 17.89 8.02
N GLY A 256 -13.51 17.83 7.67
CA GLY A 256 -14.54 18.68 8.25
C GLY A 256 -14.23 20.17 8.06
N HIS A 257 -14.55 20.74 6.90
CA HIS A 257 -14.58 22.19 6.79
C HIS A 257 -15.71 22.75 7.69
N ARG A 258 -15.34 23.30 8.85
CA ARG A 258 -16.13 24.40 9.41
C ARG A 258 -15.94 25.57 8.45
N TYR A 259 -16.99 25.90 7.72
CA TYR A 259 -17.11 27.25 7.17
C TYR A 259 -17.09 28.19 8.38
N LEU A 260 -16.02 28.97 8.52
CA LEU A 260 -15.99 30.15 9.38
C LEU A 260 -16.76 31.27 8.69
#